data_AF-A0A8C6UX90-F1
#
_entry.id   AF-A0A8C6UX90-F1
#
_cell.length_a   1.000
_cell.length_b   1.000
_cell.length_c   1.000
_cell.angle_alpha   90.00
_cell.angle_beta   90.00
_cell.angle_gamma   90.00
#
_symmetry.space_group_name_H-M   'P 1'
#
loop_
_entity.id
_entity.type
_entity.pdbx_description
1 polymer ?
#
loop_
_entity_poly.entity_id
_entity_poly.type
_entity_poly.pdbx_seq_one_letter_code
_entity_poly.pdbx_strand_id
1 'polypeptide(L)'
;MTLVNFCFLFSLFLGNVCGENLEAFVGQDVTMACNYDAKYYGKLAVCWGKGTIPNRGCANEVIKTDGTAVINRESERYVLFGNLEDGDVSLTIRQLQESDSGTYGCRVDIPGWFNDHKHETVLNVVAG
;
A
#
# COMPACT_ATOMS: atom_id res chain seq x y z
N MET A 1 8.04 4.65 -21.78
CA MET A 1 6.56 4.71 -21.67
C MET A 1 6.24 5.54 -20.45
N THR A 2 5.76 6.76 -20.66
CA THR A 2 5.32 7.65 -19.59
C THR A 2 4.06 7.06 -18.97
N LEU A 3 4.16 6.54 -17.75
CA LEU A 3 3.00 6.22 -16.93
C LEU A 3 2.33 7.54 -16.56
N VAL A 4 1.28 7.88 -17.30
CA VAL A 4 0.42 9.00 -16.97
C VAL A 4 -0.33 8.63 -15.69
N ASN A 5 0.05 9.28 -14.59
CA ASN A 5 -0.51 9.03 -13.28
C ASN A 5 -1.97 9.54 -13.25
N PHE A 6 -2.93 8.63 -13.44
CA PHE A 6 -4.36 8.93 -13.59
C PHE A 6 -5.00 9.55 -12.34
N CYS A 7 -4.28 9.57 -11.21
CA CYS A 7 -4.70 10.19 -9.96
C CYS A 7 -4.95 11.71 -10.07
N PHE A 8 -4.35 12.40 -11.06
CA PHE A 8 -4.39 13.87 -11.14
C PHE A 8 -5.65 14.48 -11.80
N LEU A 9 -6.54 13.70 -12.41
CA LEU A 9 -7.54 14.27 -13.34
C LEU A 9 -9.01 14.21 -12.92
N PHE A 10 -9.37 13.62 -11.77
CA PHE A 10 -10.79 13.56 -11.38
C PHE A 10 -11.00 13.94 -9.92
N SER A 11 -10.95 15.24 -9.64
CA SER A 11 -11.36 15.80 -8.35
C SER A 11 -12.82 16.21 -8.37
N LEU A 12 -13.76 15.28 -8.14
CA LEU A 12 -15.12 15.59 -7.68
C LEU A 12 -15.73 14.39 -6.92
N PHE A 13 -15.65 14.44 -5.58
CA PHE A 13 -16.45 13.75 -4.56
C PHE A 13 -16.36 12.20 -4.42
N LEU A 14 -16.21 11.77 -3.15
CA LEU A 14 -15.89 10.45 -2.59
C LEU A 14 -14.37 10.22 -2.49
N GLY A 15 -13.88 9.85 -1.29
CA GLY A 15 -12.45 9.77 -0.99
C GLY A 15 -11.68 9.00 -2.06
N ASN A 16 -10.70 9.65 -2.69
CA ASN A 16 -9.98 9.09 -3.82
C ASN A 16 -9.18 7.87 -3.37
N VAL A 17 -9.66 6.67 -3.71
CA VAL A 17 -8.83 5.48 -3.76
C VAL A 17 -8.20 5.47 -5.16
N CYS A 18 -6.89 5.69 -5.23
CA CYS A 18 -6.16 5.48 -6.48
C CYS A 18 -5.95 3.97 -6.63
N GLY A 19 -6.59 3.37 -7.63
CA GLY A 19 -6.47 1.96 -7.94
C GLY A 19 -5.39 1.73 -9.01
N GLU A 20 -4.28 1.07 -8.67
CA GLU A 20 -3.33 0.55 -9.66
C GLU A 20 -3.65 -0.91 -9.98
N ASN A 21 -3.51 -1.33 -11.24
CA ASN A 21 -3.55 -2.74 -11.62
C ASN A 21 -2.14 -3.19 -11.98
N LEU A 22 -1.65 -4.22 -11.30
CA LEU A 22 -0.29 -4.72 -11.42
C LEU A 22 -0.32 -6.21 -11.76
N GLU A 23 0.28 -6.57 -12.89
CA GLU A 23 0.48 -7.97 -13.28
C GLU A 23 1.93 -8.38 -13.01
N ALA A 24 2.11 -9.52 -12.37
CA ALA A 24 3.42 -10.06 -12.02
C ALA A 24 3.42 -11.59 -12.16
N PHE A 25 4.60 -12.19 -12.24
CA PHE A 25 4.74 -13.64 -12.42
C PHE A 25 5.12 -14.34 -11.12
N VAL A 26 4.69 -15.60 -10.97
CA VAL A 26 5.09 -16.47 -9.86
C VAL A 26 6.62 -16.49 -9.70
N GLY A 27 7.09 -16.40 -8.46
CA GLY A 27 8.51 -16.41 -8.09
C GLY A 27 9.20 -15.06 -8.15
N GLN A 28 8.60 -14.03 -8.74
CA GLN A 28 9.14 -12.66 -8.73
C GLN A 28 8.94 -11.98 -7.37
N ASP A 29 9.71 -10.91 -7.16
CA ASP A 29 9.42 -9.92 -6.12
C ASP A 29 8.68 -8.74 -6.77
N VAL A 30 7.63 -8.24 -6.12
CA VAL A 30 6.87 -7.09 -6.62
C VAL A 30 6.76 -6.02 -5.55
N THR A 31 6.84 -4.74 -5.95
CA THR A 31 6.66 -3.59 -5.05
C THR A 31 5.42 -2.81 -5.46
N MET A 32 4.48 -2.68 -4.53
CA MET A 32 3.28 -1.84 -4.65
C MET A 32 3.56 -0.50 -3.98
N ALA A 33 3.44 0.60 -4.74
CA ALA A 33 3.82 1.91 -4.27
C ALA A 33 2.81 2.45 -3.24
N CYS A 34 3.32 3.02 -2.16
CA CYS A 34 2.53 3.87 -1.26
C CYS A 34 3.46 4.84 -0.55
N ASN A 35 3.19 6.13 -0.70
CA ASN A 35 4.00 7.17 -0.08
C ASN A 35 3.14 8.30 0.49
N TYR A 36 3.69 9.01 1.45
CA TYR A 36 3.09 10.22 2.01
C TYR A 36 4.18 11.21 2.39
N ASP A 37 3.81 12.48 2.54
CA ASP A 37 4.78 13.51 2.94
C ASP A 37 5.02 13.46 4.46
N ALA A 38 5.96 12.62 4.88
CA ALA A 38 6.35 12.50 6.29
C ALA A 38 7.02 13.78 6.83
N LYS A 39 7.53 14.67 5.96
CA LYS A 39 8.10 15.96 6.38
C LYS A 39 7.00 16.94 6.76
N TYR A 40 5.88 16.90 6.05
CA TYR A 40 4.71 17.71 6.35
C TYR A 40 3.87 17.14 7.49
N TYR A 41 3.55 15.85 7.47
CA TYR A 41 2.65 15.21 8.43
C TYR A 41 3.34 14.66 9.69
N GLY A 42 4.67 14.56 9.68
CA GLY A 42 5.41 13.75 10.64
C GLY A 42 5.31 12.26 10.31
N LYS A 43 6.02 11.42 11.06
CA LYS A 43 5.95 9.96 10.90
C LYS A 43 4.64 9.44 11.45
N LEU A 44 3.91 8.69 10.64
CA LEU A 44 2.58 8.18 10.96
C LEU A 44 2.54 6.66 10.91
N ALA A 45 1.61 6.09 11.69
CA ALA A 45 1.31 4.67 11.60
C ALA A 45 0.73 4.33 10.22
N VAL A 46 1.22 3.25 9.64
CA VAL A 46 0.77 2.75 8.33
C VAL A 46 0.50 1.27 8.43
N CYS A 47 -0.58 0.82 7.78
CA CYS A 47 -0.84 -0.60 7.59
C CYS A 47 -1.14 -0.89 6.13
N TRP A 48 -0.73 -2.09 5.72
CA TRP A 48 -1.21 -2.73 4.50
C TRP A 48 -2.14 -3.87 4.89
N GLY A 49 -3.23 -4.03 4.16
CA GLY A 49 -4.16 -5.14 4.33
C GLY A 49 -4.61 -5.73 3.00
N LYS A 50 -5.01 -6.99 3.01
CA LYS A 50 -5.59 -7.66 1.83
C LYS A 50 -7.10 -7.43 1.77
N GLY A 51 -7.59 -6.95 0.64
CA GLY A 51 -8.99 -6.55 0.41
C GLY A 51 -9.17 -5.03 0.44
N THR A 52 -10.43 -4.60 0.49
CA THR A 52 -10.79 -3.18 0.49
C THR A 52 -10.42 -2.49 1.81
N ILE A 53 -10.06 -1.21 1.74
CA ILE A 53 -9.69 -0.46 2.94
C ILE A 53 -10.94 -0.09 3.75
N PRO A 54 -11.07 -0.55 5.02
CA PRO A 54 -12.21 -0.20 5.85
C PRO A 54 -12.22 1.29 6.23
N ASN A 55 -13.33 1.75 6.82
CA ASN A 55 -13.43 3.11 7.35
C ASN A 55 -12.49 3.40 8.52
N ARG A 56 -12.02 2.36 9.23
CA ARG A 56 -11.05 2.45 10.33
C ARG A 56 -10.06 1.30 10.27
N GLY A 57 -8.78 1.59 10.48
CA GLY A 57 -7.71 0.58 10.48
C GLY A 57 -7.51 -0.10 9.12
N CYS A 58 -6.91 -1.28 9.13
CA CYS A 58 -6.78 -2.16 7.98
C CYS A 58 -7.53 -3.47 8.25
N ALA A 59 -8.21 -3.99 7.23
CA ALA A 59 -8.75 -5.35 7.26
C ALA A 59 -7.68 -6.32 6.73
N ASN A 60 -7.60 -7.54 7.29
CA ASN A 60 -6.64 -8.57 6.90
C ASN A 60 -5.21 -8.03 6.78
N GLU A 61 -4.72 -7.45 7.88
CA GLU A 61 -3.41 -6.78 7.95
C GLU A 61 -2.27 -7.74 7.60
N VAL A 62 -1.50 -7.38 6.57
CA VAL A 62 -0.32 -8.14 6.11
C VAL A 62 0.98 -7.60 6.71
N ILE A 63 1.06 -6.27 6.91
CA ILE A 63 2.18 -5.59 7.57
C ILE A 63 1.72 -4.27 8.18
N LYS A 64 2.32 -3.89 9.33
CA LYS A 64 2.06 -2.62 10.02
C LYS A 64 3.32 -2.01 10.58
N THR A 65 3.40 -0.68 10.50
CA THR A 65 4.42 0.14 11.13
C THR A 65 3.79 1.22 12.02
N ASP A 66 4.51 1.63 13.07
CA ASP A 66 4.19 2.80 13.88
C ASP A 66 4.75 4.12 13.30
N GLY A 67 5.32 4.06 12.09
CA GLY A 67 6.00 5.16 11.42
C GLY A 67 7.53 5.13 11.60
N THR A 68 8.06 4.33 12.52
CA THR A 68 9.51 4.21 12.76
C THR A 68 10.03 2.79 12.56
N ALA A 69 9.21 1.79 12.89
CA ALA A 69 9.57 0.39 12.76
C ALA A 69 8.36 -0.45 12.36
N VAL A 70 8.62 -1.64 11.81
CA VAL A 70 7.58 -2.65 11.59
C VAL A 70 7.22 -3.26 12.93
N ILE A 71 5.95 -3.18 13.32
CA ILE A 71 5.42 -3.66 14.61
C ILE A 71 4.56 -4.92 14.47
N ASN A 72 4.09 -5.23 13.26
CA ASN A 72 3.37 -6.47 12.96
C ASN A 72 3.62 -6.91 11.52
N ARG A 73 3.65 -8.22 11.27
CA ARG A 73 3.89 -8.83 9.97
C ARG A 73 3.28 -10.23 9.92
N GLU A 74 2.47 -10.51 8.91
CA GLU A 74 1.85 -11.82 8.70
C GLU A 74 2.83 -12.85 8.11
N SER A 75 3.73 -12.39 7.24
CA SER A 75 4.72 -13.24 6.56
C SER A 75 6.02 -12.49 6.34
N GLU A 76 7.17 -13.17 6.50
CA GLU A 76 8.50 -12.62 6.20
C GLU A 76 8.68 -12.16 4.75
N ARG A 77 7.81 -12.63 3.84
CA ARG A 77 7.79 -12.19 2.43
C ARG A 77 7.32 -10.74 2.27
N TYR A 78 6.58 -10.20 3.24
CA TYR A 78 6.13 -8.81 3.24
C TYR A 78 7.19 -7.89 3.83
N VAL A 79 7.72 -6.99 3.01
CA VAL A 79 8.83 -6.11 3.40
C VAL A 79 8.55 -4.67 2.98
N LEU A 80 8.93 -3.72 3.83
CA LEU A 80 8.98 -2.30 3.49
C LEU A 80 10.46 -1.94 3.23
N PHE A 81 10.88 -1.86 1.96
CA PHE A 81 12.24 -1.44 1.60
C PHE A 81 12.41 0.08 1.54
N GLY A 82 11.29 0.81 1.47
CA GLY A 82 11.27 2.26 1.42
C GLY A 82 11.89 2.92 2.65
N ASN A 83 12.27 4.18 2.50
CA ASN A 83 12.71 4.99 3.62
C ASN A 83 11.49 5.52 4.40
N LEU A 84 11.20 4.89 5.54
CA LEU A 84 10.12 5.32 6.43
C LEU A 84 10.27 6.79 6.89
N GLU A 85 11.51 7.29 6.98
CA GLU A 85 11.80 8.67 7.36
C GLU A 85 11.27 9.70 6.35
N ASP A 86 11.26 9.33 5.06
CA ASP A 86 10.73 10.16 3.97
C ASP A 86 9.26 9.82 3.63
N GLY A 87 8.67 8.86 4.35
CA GLY A 87 7.29 8.43 4.15
C GLY A 87 7.09 7.44 3.00
N ASP A 88 8.14 6.77 2.53
CA ASP A 88 8.01 5.66 1.59
C ASP A 88 7.68 4.37 2.36
N VAL A 89 6.42 3.96 2.23
CA VAL A 89 5.81 2.81 2.90
C VAL A 89 5.34 1.78 1.88
N SER A 90 6.00 1.73 0.72
CA SER A 90 5.72 0.80 -0.36
C SER A 90 5.92 -0.64 0.10
N LEU A 91 4.94 -1.50 -0.20
CA LEU A 91 4.97 -2.91 0.18
C LEU A 91 5.64 -3.73 -0.91
N THR A 92 6.70 -4.44 -0.54
CA THR A 92 7.27 -5.51 -1.37
C THR A 92 6.79 -6.87 -0.92
N ILE A 93 6.27 -7.67 -1.85
CA ILE A 93 5.97 -9.09 -1.63
C ILE A 93 7.05 -9.90 -2.34
N ARG A 94 7.82 -10.68 -1.57
CA ARG A 94 8.86 -11.56 -2.10
C ARG A 94 8.31 -12.89 -2.57
N GLN A 95 8.94 -13.45 -3.61
CA GLN A 95 8.66 -14.80 -4.12
C GLN A 95 7.16 -15.06 -4.28
N LEU A 96 6.55 -14.33 -5.22
CA LEU A 96 5.12 -14.36 -5.44
C LEU A 96 4.58 -15.77 -5.68
N GLN A 97 3.40 -16.00 -5.15
CA GLN A 97 2.57 -17.18 -5.38
C GLN A 97 1.27 -16.75 -6.03
N GLU A 98 0.60 -17.64 -6.78
CA GLU A 98 -0.71 -17.31 -7.39
C GLU A 98 -1.73 -16.85 -6.34
N SER A 99 -1.65 -17.42 -5.13
CA SER A 99 -2.48 -17.06 -3.97
C SER A 99 -2.24 -15.64 -3.44
N ASP A 100 -1.14 -14.99 -3.82
CA ASP A 100 -0.88 -13.59 -3.50
C ASP A 100 -1.75 -12.64 -4.31
N SER A 101 -2.38 -13.10 -5.39
CA SER A 101 -3.32 -12.29 -6.16
C SER A 101 -4.44 -11.72 -5.28
N GLY A 102 -4.89 -10.52 -5.61
CA GLY A 102 -5.96 -9.81 -4.92
C GLY A 102 -5.69 -8.31 -4.77
N THR A 103 -6.64 -7.62 -4.16
CA THR A 103 -6.50 -6.21 -3.81
C THR A 103 -5.67 -6.06 -2.54
N TYR A 104 -4.75 -5.12 -2.52
CA TYR A 104 -3.99 -4.68 -1.36
C TYR A 104 -4.26 -3.21 -1.11
N GLY A 105 -4.60 -2.88 0.12
CA GLY A 105 -4.89 -1.52 0.56
C GLY A 105 -3.81 -0.99 1.49
N CYS A 106 -3.22 0.15 1.14
CA CYS A 106 -2.36 0.95 2.01
C CYS A 106 -3.20 2.01 2.73
N ARG A 107 -3.08 2.12 4.05
CA ARG A 107 -3.68 3.20 4.84
C ARG A 107 -2.63 3.89 5.69
N VAL A 108 -2.47 5.19 5.49
CA VAL A 108 -1.71 6.08 6.37
C VAL A 108 -2.68 6.78 7.32
N ASP A 109 -2.48 6.61 8.63
CA ASP A 109 -3.38 7.14 9.67
C ASP A 109 -3.10 8.63 9.91
N ILE A 110 -3.66 9.51 9.06
CA ILE A 110 -3.48 10.96 9.16
C ILE A 110 -4.46 11.53 10.20
N PRO A 111 -3.97 12.19 11.28
CA PRO A 111 -4.84 12.76 12.30
C PRO A 111 -5.88 13.73 11.72
N GLY A 112 -7.15 13.52 12.05
CA GLY A 112 -8.28 14.30 11.57
C GLY A 112 -9.42 13.42 11.06
N TRP A 113 -10.58 14.00 10.81
CA TRP A 113 -11.70 13.25 10.24
C TRP A 113 -11.53 13.16 8.72
N PHE A 114 -11.54 11.93 8.19
CA PHE A 114 -11.53 11.62 6.75
C PHE A 114 -10.27 12.02 5.96
N ASN A 115 -9.12 12.19 6.63
CA ASN A 115 -7.88 12.62 5.97
C ASN A 115 -6.92 11.49 5.61
N ASP A 116 -7.27 10.24 5.93
CA ASP A 116 -6.40 9.09 5.68
C ASP A 116 -5.98 9.03 4.21
N HIS A 117 -4.68 8.92 3.97
CA HIS A 117 -4.20 8.56 2.65
C HIS A 117 -4.47 7.08 2.40
N LYS A 118 -5.25 6.78 1.36
CA LYS A 118 -5.68 5.43 0.99
C LYS A 118 -5.29 5.15 -0.45
N HIS A 119 -4.55 4.08 -0.67
CA HIS A 119 -4.16 3.61 -2.00
C HIS A 119 -4.48 2.13 -2.13
N GLU A 120 -5.12 1.72 -3.22
CA GLU A 120 -5.40 0.31 -3.49
C GLU A 120 -4.63 -0.16 -4.73
N THR A 121 -4.06 -1.34 -4.65
CA THR A 121 -3.40 -2.00 -5.79
C THR A 121 -4.04 -3.36 -5.99
N VAL A 122 -4.50 -3.64 -7.20
CA VAL A 122 -4.97 -4.95 -7.62
C VAL A 122 -3.77 -5.70 -8.21
N LEU A 123 -3.30 -6.71 -7.49
CA LEU A 123 -2.20 -7.58 -7.93
C LEU A 123 -2.77 -8.83 -8.59
N ASN A 124 -2.39 -9.06 -9.85
CA ASN A 124 -2.66 -10.29 -10.59
C ASN A 124 -1.36 -11.08 -10.74
N VAL A 125 -1.26 -12.24 -10.09
CA VAL A 125 -0.08 -13.12 -10.19
C VAL A 125 -0.39 -14.27 -11.14
N VAL A 126 0.37 -14.37 -12.23
CA VAL A 126 0.18 -15.39 -13.26
C VAL A 126 1.35 -16.38 -13.28
N ALA A 127 1.06 -17.63 -13.63
CA ALA A 127 2.10 -18.60 -13.97
C ALA A 127 2.86 -18.11 -15.22
N GLY A 128 4.19 -18.17 -15.18
CA GLY A 128 5.06 -17.81 -16.31
C GLY A 128 5.18 -18.89 -17.37
#